data_AF-A0A6P9DKK4-F1
#
_entry.id   AF-A0A6P9DKK4-F1
#
_cell.length_a   1.000
_cell.length_b   1.000
_cell.length_c   1.000
_cell.angle_alpha   90.00
_cell.angle_beta   90.00
_cell.angle_gamma   90.00
#
_symmetry.space_group_name_H-M   'P 1'
#
loop_
_entity.id
_entity.type
_entity.pdbx_description
1 polymer ?
#
loop_
_entity_poly.entity_id
_entity_poly.type
_entity_poly.pdbx_seq_one_letter_code
_entity_poly.pdbx_strand_id
1 'polypeptide(L)'
;MSRWGKGALLINLFIFFFSYIKGMYAFGLVETNFYDRGEKLAYEALAINQRDAWSVHALAHVNEMKADLKSGLAFMKQTENNWKDSDMLACHNYWHWALYFIEKGDYEAALTIYDAHIAPSLQKSGTMLDVVDNSSMLYRLELEGVNVGKRWKAINQMTKKHAQDHILIFNDAHILMASLGAQDQKTSNELLTTLQDLVQTPTEDHELSLVPTLGMPLLQAFVAFDQGHYDKAVELLYPIRYQVVKIGGSDAQRDLFAQLLIQAALKCKSKANQRLARCLLIERDEFRPNSPLTERLMRKTVGLHALG
;
A
#
# COMPACT_ATOMS: atom_id res chain seq x y z
N MET A 1 21.78 6.04 -43.39
CA MET A 1 22.09 5.29 -42.13
C MET A 1 22.55 3.89 -42.49
N SER A 2 23.80 3.52 -42.16
CA SER A 2 24.39 2.23 -42.54
C SER A 2 23.72 1.06 -41.79
N ARG A 3 23.76 -0.13 -42.39
CA ARG A 3 23.20 -1.40 -41.86
C ARG A 3 23.73 -1.74 -40.45
N TRP A 4 24.90 -1.21 -40.09
CA TRP A 4 25.55 -1.34 -38.78
C TRP A 4 24.94 -0.44 -37.69
N GLY A 5 24.46 0.76 -38.05
CA GLY A 5 23.81 1.67 -37.11
C GLY A 5 22.44 1.18 -36.61
N LYS A 6 21.72 0.41 -37.44
CA LYS A 6 20.44 -0.22 -37.04
C LYS A 6 20.63 -1.43 -36.13
N GLY A 7 21.71 -2.21 -36.32
CA GLY A 7 22.05 -3.36 -35.48
C GLY A 7 22.47 -2.97 -34.06
N ALA A 8 23.31 -1.94 -33.92
CA ALA A 8 23.68 -1.40 -32.61
C ALA A 8 22.48 -0.81 -31.85
N LEU A 9 21.56 -0.14 -32.56
CA LEU A 9 20.32 0.37 -31.97
C LEU A 9 19.42 -0.76 -31.45
N LEU A 10 19.26 -1.85 -32.22
CA LEU A 10 18.47 -3.03 -31.82
C LEU A 10 19.09 -3.78 -30.63
N ILE A 11 20.42 -3.93 -30.59
CA ILE A 11 21.14 -4.54 -29.46
C ILE A 11 20.98 -3.69 -28.21
N ASN A 12 21.14 -2.37 -28.31
CA ASN A 12 20.92 -1.47 -27.18
C ASN A 12 19.47 -1.53 -26.70
N LEU A 13 18.48 -1.52 -27.61
CA LEU A 13 17.07 -1.67 -27.26
C LEU A 13 16.80 -2.98 -26.51
N PHE A 14 17.38 -4.09 -26.99
CA PHE A 14 17.24 -5.40 -26.35
C PHE A 14 17.87 -5.45 -24.96
N ILE A 15 19.04 -4.84 -24.77
CA ILE A 15 19.72 -4.73 -23.47
C ILE A 15 18.89 -3.89 -22.49
N PHE A 16 18.26 -2.81 -22.95
CA PHE A 16 17.33 -2.02 -22.13
C PHE A 16 16.11 -2.85 -21.71
N PHE A 17 15.45 -3.56 -22.64
CA PHE A 17 14.32 -4.43 -22.29
C PHE A 17 14.70 -5.56 -21.34
N PHE A 18 15.92 -6.07 -21.46
CA PHE A 18 16.43 -7.10 -20.58
C PHE A 18 16.56 -6.62 -19.12
N SER A 19 16.92 -5.35 -18.89
CA SER A 19 16.93 -4.77 -17.53
C SER A 19 15.53 -4.78 -16.90
N TYR A 20 14.50 -4.31 -17.62
CA TYR A 20 13.13 -4.29 -17.13
C TYR A 20 12.59 -5.68 -16.77
N ILE A 21 12.85 -6.69 -17.61
CA ILE A 21 12.45 -8.07 -17.31
C ILE A 21 13.12 -8.57 -16.03
N LYS A 22 14.42 -8.27 -15.85
CA LYS A 22 15.12 -8.59 -14.61
C LYS A 22 14.54 -7.84 -13.41
N GLY A 23 14.19 -6.56 -13.55
CA GLY A 23 13.55 -5.77 -12.50
C GLY A 23 12.20 -6.35 -12.09
N MET A 24 11.34 -6.71 -13.05
CA MET A 24 10.07 -7.38 -12.78
C MET A 24 10.26 -8.76 -12.14
N TYR A 25 11.26 -9.53 -12.58
CA TYR A 25 11.57 -10.83 -11.95
C TYR A 25 12.11 -10.64 -10.53
N ALA A 26 12.94 -9.63 -10.29
CA ALA A 26 13.40 -9.27 -8.96
C ALA A 26 12.21 -8.94 -8.05
N PHE A 27 11.24 -8.16 -8.52
CA PHE A 27 10.01 -7.91 -7.78
C PHE A 27 9.23 -9.19 -7.48
N GLY A 28 9.05 -10.09 -8.46
CA GLY A 28 8.39 -11.38 -8.22
C GLY A 28 9.11 -12.28 -7.20
N LEU A 29 10.44 -12.23 -7.14
CA LEU A 29 11.22 -12.89 -6.09
C LEU A 29 10.95 -12.28 -4.71
N VAL A 30 10.81 -10.96 -4.63
CA VAL A 30 10.52 -10.25 -3.37
C VAL A 30 9.13 -10.59 -2.86
N GLU A 31 8.10 -10.57 -3.72
CA GLU A 31 6.72 -10.96 -3.36
C GLU A 31 6.56 -12.46 -3.06
N THR A 32 7.63 -13.24 -3.18
CA THR A 32 7.69 -14.65 -2.78
C THR A 32 8.73 -14.91 -1.68
N ASN A 33 9.10 -13.85 -0.94
CA ASN A 33 10.01 -13.85 0.21
C ASN A 33 11.47 -14.23 -0.10
N PHE A 34 11.90 -14.23 -1.37
CA PHE A 34 13.29 -14.44 -1.77
C PHE A 34 14.06 -13.11 -1.82
N TYR A 35 14.05 -12.35 -0.73
CA TYR A 35 14.55 -10.97 -0.68
C TYR A 35 16.00 -10.83 -1.15
N ASP A 36 16.92 -11.67 -0.66
CA ASP A 36 18.34 -11.57 -1.01
C ASP A 36 18.60 -11.88 -2.50
N ARG A 37 17.78 -12.77 -3.10
CA ARG A 37 17.85 -13.06 -4.53
C ARG A 37 17.26 -11.93 -5.36
N GLY A 38 16.13 -11.36 -4.93
CA GLY A 38 15.51 -10.21 -5.55
C GLY A 38 16.44 -9.00 -5.54
N GLU A 39 17.05 -8.71 -4.39
CA GLU A 39 18.04 -7.63 -4.22
C GLU A 39 19.21 -7.77 -5.19
N LYS A 40 19.86 -8.95 -5.19
CA LYS A 40 20.98 -9.23 -6.10
C LYS A 40 20.58 -9.00 -7.55
N LEU A 41 19.44 -9.54 -7.97
CA LEU A 41 18.99 -9.45 -9.36
C LEU A 41 18.64 -8.00 -9.76
N ALA A 42 18.04 -7.23 -8.86
CA ALA A 42 17.74 -5.82 -9.09
C ALA A 42 19.02 -4.99 -9.25
N TYR A 43 20.05 -5.23 -8.43
CA TYR A 43 21.36 -4.57 -8.62
C TYR A 43 22.03 -4.96 -9.94
N GLU A 44 21.93 -6.23 -10.37
CA GLU A 44 22.41 -6.65 -11.69
C GLU A 44 21.67 -5.91 -12.83
N ALA A 45 20.37 -5.68 -12.68
CA ALA A 45 19.58 -4.93 -13.65
C ALA A 45 19.96 -3.44 -13.68
N LEU A 46 20.17 -2.82 -12.51
CA LEU A 46 20.62 -1.42 -12.41
C LEU A 46 22.04 -1.21 -12.94
N ALA A 47 22.90 -2.23 -12.85
CA ALA A 47 24.23 -2.20 -13.48
C ALA A 47 24.15 -2.13 -15.02
N ILE A 48 23.05 -2.62 -15.61
CA ILE A 48 22.77 -2.53 -17.04
C ILE A 48 22.10 -1.18 -17.38
N ASN A 49 21.08 -0.81 -16.61
CA ASN A 49 20.33 0.42 -16.79
C ASN A 49 19.98 1.04 -15.44
N GLN A 50 20.72 2.08 -15.05
CA GLN A 50 20.50 2.77 -13.77
C GLN A 50 19.12 3.46 -13.66
N ARG A 51 18.45 3.70 -14.79
CA ARG A 51 17.12 4.33 -14.86
C ARG A 51 15.96 3.34 -14.83
N ASP A 52 16.24 2.05 -14.64
CA ASP A 52 15.20 1.03 -14.53
C ASP A 52 14.40 1.19 -13.23
N ALA A 53 13.25 1.84 -13.33
CA ALA A 53 12.36 2.09 -12.21
C ALA A 53 11.75 0.82 -11.60
N TRP A 54 11.66 -0.29 -12.34
CA TRP A 54 11.21 -1.58 -11.79
C TRP A 54 12.24 -2.17 -10.84
N SER A 55 13.52 -2.04 -11.16
CA SER A 55 14.60 -2.50 -10.29
C SER A 55 14.75 -1.63 -9.04
N VAL A 56 14.53 -0.31 -9.16
CA VAL A 56 14.41 0.59 -8.01
C VAL A 56 13.23 0.18 -7.12
N HIS A 57 12.06 -0.06 -7.72
CA HIS A 57 10.86 -0.51 -7.02
C HIS A 57 11.09 -1.84 -6.29
N ALA A 58 11.72 -2.83 -6.92
CA ALA A 58 12.05 -4.11 -6.29
C ALA A 58 12.98 -3.94 -5.07
N LEU A 59 14.00 -3.08 -5.17
CA LEU A 59 14.88 -2.76 -4.03
C LEU A 59 14.13 -1.99 -2.94
N ALA A 60 13.20 -1.11 -3.31
CA ALA A 60 12.37 -0.41 -2.35
C ALA A 60 11.53 -1.41 -1.53
N HIS A 61 10.93 -2.39 -2.21
CA HIS A 61 10.25 -3.52 -1.60
C HIS A 61 11.15 -4.35 -0.68
N VAL A 62 12.37 -4.71 -1.10
CA VAL A 62 13.32 -5.45 -0.23
C VAL A 62 13.53 -4.72 1.09
N ASN A 63 13.83 -3.42 1.04
CA ASN A 63 14.11 -2.63 2.23
C ASN A 63 12.85 -2.45 3.11
N GLU A 64 11.68 -2.28 2.50
CA GLU A 64 10.40 -2.21 3.20
C GLU A 64 10.11 -3.53 3.96
N MET A 65 10.21 -4.66 3.26
CA MET A 65 9.86 -5.98 3.81
C MET A 65 10.86 -6.42 4.90
N LYS A 66 12.16 -6.10 4.74
CA LYS A 66 13.21 -6.36 5.74
C LYS A 66 13.25 -5.30 6.86
N ALA A 67 12.42 -4.26 6.79
CA ALA A 67 12.46 -3.08 7.66
C ALA A 67 13.86 -2.41 7.75
N ASP A 68 14.67 -2.49 6.68
CA ASP A 68 15.98 -1.82 6.61
C ASP A 68 15.83 -0.37 6.14
N LEU A 69 15.36 0.48 7.05
CA LEU A 69 15.11 1.90 6.78
C LEU A 69 16.38 2.66 6.41
N LYS A 70 17.53 2.28 6.98
CA LYS A 70 18.79 2.99 6.76
C LYS A 70 19.22 2.82 5.31
N SER A 71 19.24 1.58 4.82
CA SER A 71 19.60 1.27 3.44
C SER A 71 18.56 1.82 2.47
N GLY A 72 17.27 1.63 2.75
CA GLY A 72 16.18 2.15 1.92
C GLY A 72 16.22 3.66 1.73
N LEU A 73 16.29 4.44 2.83
CA LEU A 73 16.35 5.91 2.76
C LEU A 73 17.59 6.41 2.01
N ALA A 74 18.75 5.79 2.24
CA ALA A 74 19.99 6.15 1.55
C ALA A 74 19.88 5.88 0.05
N PHE A 75 19.37 4.70 -0.32
CA PHE A 75 19.20 4.27 -1.71
C PHE A 75 18.25 5.18 -2.49
N MET A 76 17.05 5.46 -1.95
CA MET A 76 16.05 6.29 -2.63
C MET A 76 16.59 7.70 -2.86
N LYS A 77 17.23 8.29 -1.86
CA LYS A 77 17.86 9.61 -1.97
C LYS A 77 18.99 9.66 -2.98
N GLN A 78 19.89 8.66 -2.97
CA GLN A 78 21.05 8.64 -3.85
C GLN A 78 20.66 8.45 -5.32
N THR A 79 19.58 7.71 -5.58
CA THR A 79 19.18 7.30 -6.92
C THR A 79 18.03 8.11 -7.51
N GLU A 80 17.45 9.06 -6.78
CA GLU A 80 16.27 9.84 -7.20
C GLU A 80 16.35 10.35 -8.65
N ASN A 81 17.46 10.98 -9.02
CA ASN A 81 17.67 11.53 -10.37
C ASN A 81 17.62 10.48 -11.50
N ASN A 82 17.70 9.19 -11.17
CA ASN A 82 17.66 8.12 -12.15
C ASN A 82 16.23 7.67 -12.47
N TRP A 83 15.29 7.80 -11.53
CA TRP A 83 13.95 7.21 -11.64
C TRP A 83 12.79 8.20 -11.46
N LYS A 84 13.04 9.42 -10.96
CA LYS A 84 11.98 10.41 -10.68
C LYS A 84 11.15 10.84 -11.90
N ASP A 85 11.73 10.71 -13.10
CA ASP A 85 11.08 11.06 -14.37
C ASP A 85 10.50 9.81 -15.07
N SER A 86 10.48 8.66 -14.41
CA SER A 86 9.85 7.45 -14.96
C SER A 86 8.33 7.58 -15.00
N ASP A 87 7.71 7.19 -16.11
CA ASP A 87 6.29 7.45 -16.33
C ASP A 87 5.38 6.80 -15.28
N MET A 88 5.43 5.47 -15.15
CA MET A 88 4.44 4.72 -14.36
C MET A 88 4.85 4.55 -12.88
N LEU A 89 6.15 4.47 -12.59
CA LEU A 89 6.64 4.04 -11.28
C LEU A 89 7.26 5.14 -10.43
N ALA A 90 7.42 6.37 -10.94
CA ALA A 90 8.01 7.44 -10.15
C ALA A 90 7.17 7.75 -8.90
N CYS A 91 5.85 7.93 -9.06
CA CYS A 91 4.92 8.14 -7.95
C CYS A 91 5.01 7.01 -6.92
N HIS A 92 4.97 5.77 -7.40
CA HIS A 92 5.01 4.58 -6.55
C HIS A 92 6.34 4.42 -5.79
N ASN A 93 7.46 4.75 -6.43
CA ASN A 93 8.76 4.81 -5.77
C ASN A 93 8.80 5.91 -4.70
N TYR A 94 8.23 7.08 -4.94
CA TYR A 94 8.06 8.10 -3.90
C TYR A 94 7.15 7.62 -2.76
N TRP A 95 6.11 6.84 -3.06
CA TRP A 95 5.25 6.23 -2.05
C TRP A 95 6.03 5.32 -1.11
N HIS A 96 6.87 4.40 -1.62
CA HIS A 96 7.77 3.61 -0.78
C HIS A 96 8.73 4.46 0.05
N TRP A 97 9.30 5.51 -0.55
CA TRP A 97 10.18 6.40 0.18
C TRP A 97 9.44 7.09 1.34
N ALA A 98 8.20 7.54 1.13
CA ALA A 98 7.37 8.08 2.20
C ALA A 98 7.05 7.03 3.28
N LEU A 99 6.81 5.76 2.90
CA LEU A 99 6.58 4.68 3.87
C LEU A 99 7.75 4.51 4.84
N TYR A 100 9.00 4.63 4.39
CA TYR A 100 10.15 4.57 5.30
C TYR A 100 10.12 5.64 6.38
N PHE A 101 9.64 6.85 6.05
CA PHE A 101 9.49 7.92 7.01
C PHE A 101 8.32 7.66 7.98
N ILE A 102 7.19 7.12 7.50
CA ILE A 102 6.09 6.68 8.39
C ILE A 102 6.57 5.57 9.33
N GLU A 103 7.27 4.57 8.79
CA GLU A 103 7.84 3.45 9.54
C GLU A 103 8.83 3.96 10.60
N LYS A 104 9.62 5.00 10.30
CA LYS A 104 10.52 5.68 11.25
C LYS A 104 9.80 6.57 12.28
N GLY A 105 8.59 7.05 11.98
CA GLY A 105 7.85 8.03 12.80
C GLY A 105 8.17 9.49 12.46
N ASP A 106 8.77 9.75 11.30
CA ASP A 106 9.11 11.09 10.80
C ASP A 106 8.01 11.57 9.83
N TYR A 107 6.83 11.86 10.39
CA TYR A 107 5.62 12.09 9.60
C TYR A 107 5.65 13.36 8.75
N GLU A 108 6.38 14.40 9.18
CA GLU A 108 6.55 15.64 8.42
C GLU A 108 7.37 15.40 7.14
N ALA A 109 8.40 14.55 7.21
CA ALA A 109 9.16 14.15 6.02
C ALA A 109 8.29 13.34 5.05
N ALA A 110 7.44 12.43 5.56
CA ALA A 110 6.49 11.68 4.73
C ALA A 110 5.48 12.62 4.03
N LEU A 111 4.90 13.57 4.76
CA LEU A 111 3.99 14.59 4.21
C LEU A 111 4.68 15.48 3.18
N THR A 112 5.94 15.84 3.40
CA THR A 112 6.72 16.63 2.44
C THR A 112 6.86 15.90 1.11
N ILE A 113 7.19 14.60 1.11
CA ILE A 113 7.25 13.78 -0.12
C ILE A 113 5.87 13.71 -0.77
N TYR A 114 4.83 13.51 0.02
CA TYR A 114 3.49 13.40 -0.51
C TYR A 114 3.03 14.67 -1.23
N ASP A 115 3.18 15.83 -0.59
CA ASP A 115 2.76 17.10 -1.17
C ASP A 115 3.59 17.47 -2.41
N ALA A 116 4.89 17.12 -2.42
CA ALA A 116 5.80 17.44 -3.51
C ALA A 116 5.67 16.50 -4.71
N HIS A 117 5.36 15.21 -4.50
CA HIS A 117 5.50 14.19 -5.55
C HIS A 117 4.27 13.27 -5.71
N ILE A 118 3.67 12.79 -4.63
CA ILE A 118 2.58 11.80 -4.70
C ILE A 118 1.25 12.46 -5.08
N ALA A 119 0.87 13.56 -4.40
CA ALA A 119 -0.38 14.27 -4.69
C ALA A 119 -0.40 14.92 -6.08
N PRO A 120 0.69 15.56 -6.57
CA PRO A 120 0.73 16.08 -7.94
C PRO A 120 0.61 15.00 -9.01
N SER A 121 1.10 13.79 -8.76
CA SER A 121 1.01 12.68 -9.72
C SER A 121 -0.44 12.29 -10.00
N LEU A 122 -1.28 12.25 -8.96
CA LEU A 122 -2.72 12.01 -9.10
C LEU A 122 -3.41 13.04 -10.01
N GLN A 123 -3.01 14.31 -9.95
CA GLN A 123 -3.57 15.35 -10.82
C GLN A 123 -3.05 15.25 -12.26
N LYS A 124 -1.81 14.77 -12.44
CA LYS A 124 -1.16 14.66 -13.74
C LYS A 124 -1.65 13.44 -14.53
N SER A 125 -1.67 12.27 -13.89
CA SER A 125 -1.96 10.99 -14.56
C SER A 125 -3.35 10.46 -14.22
N GLY A 126 -3.79 10.61 -12.97
CA GLY A 126 -5.09 10.11 -12.51
C GLY A 126 -5.24 8.59 -12.57
N THR A 127 -4.13 7.85 -12.65
CA THR A 127 -4.17 6.38 -12.71
C THR A 127 -4.65 5.79 -11.39
N MET A 128 -5.17 4.56 -11.45
CA MET A 128 -5.58 3.86 -10.23
C MET A 128 -4.41 3.57 -9.28
N LEU A 129 -3.18 3.41 -9.80
CA LEU A 129 -2.00 3.29 -8.95
C LEU A 129 -1.76 4.56 -8.14
N ASP A 130 -1.88 5.73 -8.75
CA ASP A 130 -1.80 7.00 -8.02
C ASP A 130 -2.89 7.12 -6.95
N VAL A 131 -4.11 6.66 -7.22
CA VAL A 131 -5.20 6.63 -6.23
C VAL A 131 -4.84 5.74 -5.04
N VAL A 132 -4.33 4.53 -5.32
CA VAL A 132 -3.90 3.57 -4.30
C VAL A 132 -2.79 4.16 -3.44
N ASP A 133 -1.76 4.73 -4.06
CA ASP A 133 -0.62 5.32 -3.36
C ASP A 133 -1.05 6.50 -2.48
N ASN A 134 -1.90 7.38 -3.03
CA ASN A 134 -2.43 8.53 -2.30
C ASN A 134 -3.29 8.11 -1.11
N SER A 135 -4.27 7.24 -1.32
CA SER A 135 -5.17 6.76 -0.27
C SER A 135 -4.41 5.99 0.81
N SER A 136 -3.49 5.10 0.41
CA SER A 136 -2.70 4.30 1.34
C SER A 136 -1.79 5.18 2.22
N MET A 137 -1.13 6.19 1.63
CA MET A 137 -0.27 7.10 2.38
C MET A 137 -1.06 7.85 3.46
N LEU A 138 -2.16 8.52 3.07
CA LEU A 138 -2.96 9.32 4.01
C LEU A 138 -3.56 8.46 5.12
N TYR A 139 -4.08 7.29 4.77
CA TYR A 139 -4.69 6.39 5.76
C TYR A 139 -3.67 5.92 6.80
N ARG A 140 -2.44 5.57 6.38
CA ARG A 140 -1.36 5.17 7.30
C ARG A 140 -0.95 6.27 8.27
N LEU A 141 -0.88 7.51 7.78
CA LEU A 141 -0.62 8.67 8.62
C LEU A 141 -1.72 8.88 9.66
N GLU A 142 -3.00 8.77 9.27
CA GLU A 142 -4.13 8.90 10.20
C GLU A 142 -4.15 7.78 11.25
N LEU A 143 -3.80 6.54 10.87
CA LEU A 143 -3.63 5.44 11.83
C LEU A 143 -2.55 5.73 12.88
N GLU A 144 -1.52 6.51 12.53
CA GLU A 144 -0.50 6.99 13.46
C GLU A 144 -0.89 8.27 14.21
N GLY A 145 -2.09 8.82 13.96
CA GLY A 145 -2.65 9.99 14.63
C GLY A 145 -2.26 11.33 14.01
N VAL A 146 -1.73 11.32 12.78
CA VAL A 146 -1.33 12.52 12.06
C VAL A 146 -2.56 13.17 11.42
N ASN A 147 -2.69 14.49 11.57
CA ASN A 147 -3.74 15.26 10.91
C ASN A 147 -3.38 15.54 9.45
N VAL A 148 -4.03 14.85 8.52
CA VAL A 148 -3.78 15.00 7.08
C VAL A 148 -4.51 16.19 6.44
N GLY A 149 -5.34 16.91 7.20
CA GLY A 149 -5.99 18.15 6.78
C GLY A 149 -6.99 17.94 5.64
N LYS A 150 -6.84 18.70 4.55
CA LYS A 150 -7.80 18.69 3.42
C LYS A 150 -7.40 17.73 2.29
N ARG A 151 -6.33 16.95 2.45
CA ARG A 151 -5.73 16.14 1.37
C ARG A 151 -6.70 15.12 0.77
N TRP A 152 -7.57 14.52 1.59
CA TRP A 152 -8.62 13.61 1.13
C TRP A 152 -9.57 14.20 0.08
N LYS A 153 -9.84 15.51 0.13
CA LYS A 153 -10.78 16.15 -0.82
C LYS A 153 -10.34 16.01 -2.26
N ALA A 154 -9.04 16.13 -2.53
CA ALA A 154 -8.50 16.02 -3.88
C ALA A 154 -8.66 14.60 -4.44
N ILE A 155 -8.45 13.59 -3.59
CA ILE A 155 -8.60 12.17 -3.97
C ILE A 155 -10.07 11.86 -4.23
N ASN A 156 -10.96 12.19 -3.28
CA ASN A 156 -12.39 11.91 -3.41
C ASN A 156 -13.03 12.62 -4.62
N GLN A 157 -12.60 13.85 -4.94
CA GLN A 157 -13.05 14.56 -6.14
C GLN A 157 -12.82 13.75 -7.43
N MET A 158 -11.68 13.03 -7.49
CA MET A 158 -11.29 12.21 -8.64
C MET A 158 -11.99 10.85 -8.63
N THR A 159 -12.11 10.21 -7.46
CA THR A 159 -12.56 8.82 -7.34
C THR A 159 -14.06 8.65 -7.22
N LYS A 160 -14.83 9.66 -6.76
CA LYS A 160 -16.28 9.51 -6.52
C LYS A 160 -17.09 9.09 -7.75
N LYS A 161 -16.63 9.44 -8.96
CA LYS A 161 -17.27 9.02 -10.22
C LYS A 161 -17.08 7.53 -10.55
N HIS A 162 -16.16 6.87 -9.85
CA HIS A 162 -15.80 5.46 -9.98
C HIS A 162 -16.42 4.60 -8.87
N ALA A 163 -17.31 5.17 -8.04
CA ALA A 163 -17.91 4.47 -6.91
C ALA A 163 -18.71 3.22 -7.31
N GLN A 164 -19.12 3.12 -8.58
CA GLN A 164 -19.93 2.03 -9.11
C GLN A 164 -19.14 1.08 -10.04
N ASP A 165 -17.83 1.29 -10.22
CA ASP A 165 -17.05 0.58 -11.24
C ASP A 165 -16.81 -0.89 -10.88
N HIS A 166 -16.51 -1.18 -9.60
CA HIS A 166 -16.38 -2.52 -9.02
C HIS A 166 -15.49 -3.51 -9.80
N ILE A 167 -14.40 -3.02 -10.40
CA ILE A 167 -13.50 -3.84 -11.22
C ILE A 167 -12.61 -4.74 -10.35
N LEU A 168 -12.07 -4.19 -9.25
CA LEU A 168 -11.21 -4.92 -8.31
C LEU A 168 -11.60 -4.50 -6.89
N ILE A 169 -11.79 -5.47 -5.99
CA ILE A 169 -12.10 -5.19 -4.57
C ILE A 169 -11.02 -4.31 -3.93
N PHE A 170 -9.76 -4.52 -4.31
CA PHE A 170 -8.64 -3.72 -3.84
C PHE A 170 -8.77 -2.24 -4.23
N ASN A 171 -9.24 -1.94 -5.43
CA ASN A 171 -9.48 -0.57 -5.87
C ASN A 171 -10.66 0.04 -5.11
N ASP A 172 -11.75 -0.70 -4.95
CA ASP A 172 -12.92 -0.26 -4.18
C ASP A 172 -12.55 0.11 -2.73
N ALA A 173 -11.63 -0.63 -2.11
CA ALA A 173 -11.12 -0.30 -0.78
C ALA A 173 -10.43 1.08 -0.74
N HIS A 174 -9.62 1.41 -1.74
CA HIS A 174 -8.92 2.70 -1.79
C HIS A 174 -9.83 3.86 -2.20
N ILE A 175 -10.85 3.60 -3.03
CA ILE A 175 -11.91 4.56 -3.34
C ILE A 175 -12.76 4.84 -2.08
N LEU A 176 -13.11 3.80 -1.33
CA LEU A 176 -13.84 3.93 -0.08
C LEU A 176 -13.05 4.74 0.95
N MET A 177 -11.76 4.45 1.16
CA MET A 177 -10.87 5.25 2.02
C MET A 177 -10.94 6.74 1.64
N ALA A 178 -10.89 7.06 0.35
CA ALA A 178 -10.95 8.45 -0.11
C ALA A 178 -12.27 9.14 0.27
N SER A 179 -13.40 8.45 0.09
CA SER A 179 -14.72 8.99 0.45
C SER A 179 -14.90 9.14 1.96
N LEU A 180 -14.45 8.17 2.77
CA LEU A 180 -14.50 8.22 4.23
C LEU A 180 -13.64 9.37 4.78
N GLY A 181 -12.37 9.45 4.34
CA GLY A 181 -11.47 10.53 4.76
C GLY A 181 -11.93 11.91 4.31
N ALA A 182 -12.67 12.01 3.20
CA ALA A 182 -13.29 13.25 2.76
C ALA A 182 -14.65 13.55 3.42
N GLN A 183 -15.15 12.65 4.27
CA GLN A 183 -16.48 12.70 4.91
C GLN A 183 -17.64 12.76 3.89
N ASP A 184 -17.49 12.08 2.76
CA ASP A 184 -18.50 11.98 1.70
C ASP A 184 -19.34 10.71 1.86
N GLN A 185 -20.26 10.76 2.83
CA GLN A 185 -21.14 9.64 3.16
C GLN A 185 -21.97 9.17 1.96
N LYS A 186 -22.31 10.07 1.04
CA LYS A 186 -23.08 9.72 -0.16
C LYS A 186 -22.30 8.75 -1.01
N THR A 187 -21.05 9.09 -1.34
CA THR A 187 -20.17 8.22 -2.15
C THR A 187 -19.83 6.92 -1.43
N SER A 188 -19.58 6.95 -0.11
CA SER A 188 -19.33 5.72 0.65
C SER A 188 -20.53 4.76 0.63
N ASN A 189 -21.74 5.29 0.81
CA ASN A 189 -22.97 4.49 0.76
C ASN A 189 -23.24 3.96 -0.64
N GLU A 190 -23.08 4.80 -1.66
CA GLU A 190 -23.28 4.42 -3.07
C GLU A 190 -22.39 3.23 -3.43
N LEU A 191 -21.09 3.31 -3.14
CA LEU A 191 -20.13 2.23 -3.39
C LEU A 191 -20.54 0.91 -2.72
N LEU A 192 -20.90 0.96 -1.43
CA LEU A 192 -21.30 -0.25 -0.71
C LEU A 192 -22.62 -0.84 -1.23
N THR A 193 -23.60 -0.01 -1.55
CA THR A 193 -24.90 -0.46 -2.05
C THR A 193 -24.78 -1.07 -3.44
N THR A 194 -24.09 -0.41 -4.38
CA THR A 194 -23.97 -0.94 -5.75
C THR A 194 -23.12 -2.21 -5.79
N LEU A 195 -22.10 -2.33 -4.95
CA LEU A 195 -21.34 -3.57 -4.81
C LEU A 195 -22.18 -4.71 -4.21
N GLN A 196 -23.05 -4.39 -3.24
CA GLN A 196 -23.96 -5.34 -2.63
C GLN A 196 -25.06 -5.82 -3.61
N ASP A 197 -25.49 -4.96 -4.52
CA ASP A 197 -26.48 -5.29 -5.55
C ASP A 197 -25.88 -6.22 -6.62
N LEU A 198 -24.63 -6.00 -7.02
CA LEU A 198 -23.92 -6.85 -8.00
C LEU A 198 -23.84 -8.32 -7.57
N VAL A 199 -23.65 -8.58 -6.27
CA VAL A 199 -23.52 -9.95 -5.75
C VAL A 199 -24.84 -10.69 -5.55
N GLN A 200 -25.99 -10.02 -5.73
CA GLN A 200 -27.29 -10.69 -5.74
C GLN A 200 -27.50 -11.54 -7.01
N THR A 201 -26.70 -11.30 -8.04
CA THR A 201 -26.75 -12.04 -9.31
C THR A 201 -25.62 -13.06 -9.34
N PRO A 202 -25.90 -14.35 -9.60
CA PRO A 202 -24.84 -15.34 -9.82
C PRO A 202 -23.89 -14.89 -10.93
N THR A 203 -22.59 -14.97 -10.67
CA THR A 203 -21.53 -14.52 -11.59
C THR A 203 -20.40 -15.54 -11.63
N GLU A 204 -19.79 -15.69 -12.81
CA GLU A 204 -18.56 -16.48 -13.00
C GLU A 204 -17.30 -15.62 -12.79
N ASP A 205 -17.47 -14.31 -12.58
CA ASP A 205 -16.37 -13.40 -12.32
C ASP A 205 -15.70 -13.71 -10.96
N HIS A 206 -14.39 -13.92 -10.99
CA HIS A 206 -13.64 -14.31 -9.80
C HIS A 206 -13.64 -13.22 -8.72
N GLU A 207 -13.44 -11.95 -9.09
CA GLU A 207 -13.43 -10.83 -8.13
C GLU A 207 -14.81 -10.69 -7.48
N LEU A 208 -15.87 -10.68 -8.28
CA LEU A 208 -17.23 -10.58 -7.75
C LEU A 208 -17.60 -11.78 -6.86
N SER A 209 -17.09 -12.98 -7.15
CA SER A 209 -17.30 -14.17 -6.30
C SER A 209 -16.68 -14.02 -4.90
N LEU A 210 -15.63 -13.21 -4.75
CA LEU A 210 -14.97 -12.94 -3.47
C LEU A 210 -15.70 -11.87 -2.65
N VAL A 211 -16.56 -11.05 -3.25
CA VAL A 211 -17.19 -9.91 -2.58
C VAL A 211 -17.97 -10.35 -1.31
N PRO A 212 -18.85 -11.36 -1.30
CA PRO A 212 -19.60 -11.69 -0.09
C PRO A 212 -18.75 -12.16 1.09
N THR A 213 -17.62 -12.84 0.80
CA THR A 213 -16.81 -13.53 1.82
C THR A 213 -15.53 -12.77 2.20
N LEU A 214 -15.08 -11.84 1.36
CA LEU A 214 -13.84 -11.09 1.52
C LEU A 214 -14.04 -9.59 1.30
N GLY A 215 -14.64 -9.19 0.16
CA GLY A 215 -14.78 -7.79 -0.19
C GLY A 215 -15.69 -7.00 0.74
N MET A 216 -16.92 -7.45 0.98
CA MET A 216 -17.86 -6.80 1.89
C MET A 216 -17.34 -6.72 3.33
N PRO A 217 -16.86 -7.82 3.94
CA PRO A 217 -16.27 -7.73 5.27
C PRO A 217 -15.12 -6.71 5.34
N LEU A 218 -14.25 -6.65 4.32
CA LEU A 218 -13.16 -5.68 4.25
C LEU A 218 -13.69 -4.23 4.21
N LEU A 219 -14.58 -3.91 3.27
CA LEU A 219 -15.10 -2.55 3.09
C LEU A 219 -15.96 -2.09 4.28
N GLN A 220 -16.79 -2.98 4.82
CA GLN A 220 -17.59 -2.68 6.03
C GLN A 220 -16.70 -2.46 7.25
N ALA A 221 -15.54 -3.10 7.34
CA ALA A 221 -14.61 -2.86 8.44
C ALA A 221 -13.99 -1.46 8.39
N PHE A 222 -13.70 -0.91 7.19
CA PHE A 222 -13.28 0.48 7.04
C PHE A 222 -14.34 1.44 7.56
N VAL A 223 -15.61 1.23 7.18
CA VAL A 223 -16.73 2.05 7.68
C VAL A 223 -16.90 1.92 9.18
N ALA A 224 -16.85 0.70 9.72
CA ALA A 224 -16.95 0.47 11.16
C ALA A 224 -15.83 1.17 11.93
N PHE A 225 -14.59 1.12 11.42
CA PHE A 225 -13.45 1.79 12.04
C PHE A 225 -13.61 3.32 12.02
N ASP A 226 -14.02 3.89 10.88
CA ASP A 226 -14.27 5.32 10.70
C ASP A 226 -15.34 5.85 11.69
N GLN A 227 -16.39 5.06 11.91
CA GLN A 227 -17.46 5.37 12.87
C GLN A 227 -17.09 5.11 14.34
N GLY A 228 -15.86 4.63 14.62
CA GLY A 228 -15.42 4.29 15.98
C GLY A 228 -15.95 2.96 16.51
N HIS A 229 -16.60 2.15 15.68
CA HIS A 229 -17.08 0.80 16.00
C HIS A 229 -15.95 -0.23 15.89
N TYR A 230 -14.89 -0.06 16.70
CA TYR A 230 -13.65 -0.85 16.58
C TYR A 230 -13.85 -2.36 16.80
N ASP A 231 -14.72 -2.77 17.73
CA ASP A 231 -15.01 -4.20 17.94
C ASP A 231 -15.62 -4.84 16.68
N LYS A 232 -16.47 -4.09 15.95
CA LYS A 232 -17.06 -4.57 14.68
C LYS A 232 -16.02 -4.64 13.57
N ALA A 233 -15.11 -3.67 13.50
CA ALA A 233 -14.00 -3.72 12.55
C ALA A 233 -13.11 -4.97 12.78
N VAL A 234 -12.82 -5.32 14.03
CA VAL A 234 -12.09 -6.55 14.38
C VAL A 234 -12.88 -7.81 13.97
N GLU A 235 -14.17 -7.87 14.29
CA GLU A 235 -15.04 -9.00 13.95
C GLU A 235 -15.05 -9.28 12.43
N LEU A 236 -15.04 -8.23 11.62
CA LEU A 236 -15.06 -8.31 10.17
C LEU A 236 -13.68 -8.64 9.57
N LEU A 237 -12.60 -8.01 10.05
CA LEU A 237 -11.25 -8.18 9.49
C LEU A 237 -10.54 -9.45 9.94
N TYR A 238 -10.67 -9.82 11.22
CA TYR A 238 -9.90 -10.92 11.78
C TYR A 238 -10.11 -12.25 11.03
N PRO A 239 -11.34 -12.66 10.67
CA PRO A 239 -11.57 -13.92 9.94
C PRO A 239 -10.99 -13.94 8.52
N ILE A 240 -10.84 -12.77 7.89
CA ILE A 240 -10.40 -12.66 6.48
C ILE A 240 -8.92 -12.31 6.32
N ARG A 241 -8.18 -12.03 7.40
CA ARG A 241 -6.83 -11.42 7.36
C ARG A 241 -5.82 -12.13 6.45
N TYR A 242 -5.83 -13.46 6.37
CA TYR A 242 -4.93 -14.23 5.49
C TYR A 242 -5.47 -14.43 4.07
N GLN A 243 -6.73 -14.07 3.83
CA GLN A 243 -7.38 -14.18 2.53
C GLN A 243 -7.22 -12.91 1.68
N VAL A 244 -6.80 -11.79 2.29
CA VAL A 244 -6.61 -10.50 1.61
C VAL A 244 -5.62 -10.56 0.45
N VAL A 245 -4.72 -11.54 0.41
CA VAL A 245 -3.86 -11.80 -0.76
C VAL A 245 -4.66 -12.08 -2.04
N LYS A 246 -5.89 -12.60 -1.93
CA LYS A 246 -6.74 -12.96 -3.07
C LYS A 246 -7.26 -11.76 -3.86
N ILE A 247 -7.27 -10.55 -3.28
CA ILE A 247 -7.73 -9.32 -3.96
C ILE A 247 -6.58 -8.54 -4.61
N GLY A 248 -5.37 -9.12 -4.67
CA GLY A 248 -4.20 -8.48 -5.28
C GLY A 248 -3.50 -7.48 -4.36
N GLY A 249 -2.85 -6.49 -4.98
CA GLY A 249 -1.86 -5.60 -4.34
C GLY A 249 -0.52 -6.29 -4.08
N SER A 250 0.47 -5.54 -3.62
CA SER A 250 1.74 -6.08 -3.12
C SER A 250 1.69 -6.33 -1.60
N ASP A 251 2.67 -7.04 -1.06
CA ASP A 251 2.76 -7.24 0.40
C ASP A 251 2.78 -5.91 1.18
N ALA A 252 3.57 -4.94 0.70
CA ALA A 252 3.64 -3.60 1.27
C ALA A 252 2.30 -2.85 1.22
N GLN A 253 1.52 -3.02 0.14
CA GLN A 253 0.21 -2.40 0.02
C GLN A 253 -0.80 -3.06 0.97
N ARG A 254 -0.84 -4.39 1.02
CA ARG A 254 -1.77 -5.15 1.88
C ARG A 254 -1.47 -4.99 3.37
N ASP A 255 -0.24 -4.64 3.74
CA ASP A 255 0.14 -4.36 5.12
C ASP A 255 -0.77 -3.30 5.78
N LEU A 256 -1.41 -2.43 4.99
CA LEU A 256 -2.39 -1.46 5.48
C LEU A 256 -3.58 -2.11 6.19
N PHE A 257 -4.09 -3.21 5.63
CA PHE A 257 -5.24 -3.92 6.18
C PHE A 257 -4.89 -4.62 7.50
N ALA A 258 -3.66 -5.14 7.60
CA ALA A 258 -3.13 -5.68 8.86
C ALA A 258 -2.96 -4.58 9.92
N GLN A 259 -2.44 -3.40 9.53
CA GLN A 259 -2.32 -2.25 10.42
C GLN A 259 -3.70 -1.75 10.90
N LEU A 260 -4.70 -1.69 10.03
CA LEU A 260 -6.08 -1.35 10.40
C LEU A 260 -6.62 -2.32 11.46
N LEU A 261 -6.46 -3.63 11.27
CA LEU A 261 -6.91 -4.65 12.23
C LEU A 261 -6.20 -4.49 13.58
N ILE A 262 -4.88 -4.29 13.59
CA ILE A 262 -4.10 -4.06 14.81
C ILE A 262 -4.61 -2.80 15.53
N GLN A 263 -4.80 -1.70 14.80
CA GLN A 263 -5.27 -0.43 15.35
C GLN A 263 -6.70 -0.55 15.90
N ALA A 264 -7.59 -1.28 15.21
CA ALA A 264 -8.93 -1.56 15.69
C ALA A 264 -8.87 -2.32 17.03
N ALA A 265 -8.09 -3.40 17.09
CA ALA A 265 -7.93 -4.21 18.30
C ALA A 265 -7.30 -3.42 19.47
N LEU A 266 -6.37 -2.50 19.20
CA LEU A 266 -5.78 -1.61 20.20
C LEU A 266 -6.78 -0.59 20.76
N LYS A 267 -7.74 -0.14 19.95
CA LYS A 267 -8.75 0.84 20.35
C LYS A 267 -9.98 0.20 21.02
N CYS A 268 -10.12 -1.11 20.94
CA CYS A 268 -11.15 -1.87 21.66
C CYS A 268 -10.98 -1.78 23.18
N LYS A 269 -12.10 -1.74 23.91
CA LYS A 269 -12.11 -1.78 25.38
C LYS A 269 -12.12 -3.20 25.95
N SER A 270 -12.55 -4.18 25.14
CA SER A 270 -12.64 -5.58 25.54
C SER A 270 -11.27 -6.21 25.83
N LYS A 271 -11.10 -6.83 27.00
CA LYS A 271 -9.87 -7.57 27.36
C LYS A 271 -9.53 -8.68 26.34
N ALA A 272 -10.52 -9.25 25.65
CA ALA A 272 -10.27 -10.22 24.59
C ALA A 272 -9.58 -9.58 23.39
N ASN A 273 -10.07 -8.44 22.91
CA ASN A 273 -9.49 -7.72 21.77
C ASN A 273 -8.13 -7.08 22.12
N GLN A 274 -7.95 -6.65 23.37
CA GLN A 274 -6.64 -6.19 23.86
C GLN A 274 -5.58 -7.30 23.86
N ARG A 275 -5.96 -8.54 24.20
CA ARG A 275 -5.07 -9.72 24.05
C ARG A 275 -4.82 -10.03 22.59
N LEU A 276 -5.84 -9.96 21.75
CA LEU A 276 -5.69 -10.15 20.30
C LEU A 276 -4.70 -9.14 19.70
N ALA A 277 -4.77 -7.86 20.07
CA ALA A 277 -3.82 -6.85 19.62
C ALA A 277 -2.37 -7.23 19.94
N ARG A 278 -2.10 -7.76 21.15
CA ARG A 278 -0.77 -8.27 21.53
C ARG A 278 -0.33 -9.43 20.65
N CYS A 279 -1.22 -10.40 20.40
CA CYS A 279 -0.92 -11.53 19.52
C CYS A 279 -0.61 -11.09 18.09
N LEU A 280 -1.40 -10.18 17.52
CA LEU A 280 -1.20 -9.64 16.18
C LEU A 280 0.12 -8.86 16.06
N LEU A 281 0.53 -8.14 17.11
CA LEU A 281 1.80 -7.43 17.14
C LEU A 281 3.00 -8.37 17.23
N ILE A 282 2.91 -9.45 18.02
CA ILE A 282 3.94 -10.50 18.07
C ILE A 282 4.05 -11.18 16.71
N GLU A 283 2.90 -11.55 16.11
CA GLU A 283 2.88 -12.12 14.77
C GLU A 283 3.55 -11.19 13.75
N ARG A 284 3.23 -9.90 13.79
CA ARG A 284 3.86 -8.89 12.92
C ARG A 284 5.37 -8.79 13.13
N ASP A 285 5.84 -8.81 14.37
CA ASP A 285 7.26 -8.72 14.72
C ASP A 285 8.06 -9.90 14.14
N GLU A 286 7.47 -11.11 14.14
CA GLU A 286 8.07 -12.29 13.51
C GLU A 286 8.17 -12.15 11.97
N PHE A 287 7.15 -11.58 11.32
CA PHE A 287 7.15 -11.39 9.86
C PHE A 287 7.98 -10.19 9.39
N ARG A 288 8.08 -9.13 10.22
CA ARG A 288 8.80 -7.90 9.90
C ARG A 288 9.72 -7.52 11.06
N PRO A 289 10.77 -8.32 11.32
CA PRO A 289 11.69 -8.04 12.42
C PRO A 289 12.35 -6.67 12.22
N ASN A 290 12.61 -5.97 13.31
CA ASN A 290 13.20 -4.62 13.35
C ASN A 290 12.27 -3.48 12.88
N SER A 291 10.97 -3.72 12.70
CA SER A 291 9.99 -2.68 12.33
C SER A 291 9.80 -1.66 13.47
N PRO A 292 10.27 -0.40 13.33
CA PRO A 292 10.08 0.61 14.37
C PRO A 292 8.61 1.00 14.56
N LEU A 293 7.76 0.86 13.54
CA LEU A 293 6.31 0.99 13.70
C LEU A 293 5.77 -0.07 14.66
N THR A 294 6.16 -1.33 14.47
CA THR A 294 5.74 -2.44 15.33
C THR A 294 6.18 -2.20 16.77
N GLU A 295 7.44 -1.80 16.99
CA GLU A 295 7.94 -1.41 18.32
C GLU A 295 7.13 -0.26 18.95
N ARG A 296 6.79 0.79 18.18
CA ARG A 296 5.93 1.89 18.66
C ARG A 296 4.55 1.38 19.08
N LEU A 297 3.92 0.51 18.28
CA LEU A 297 2.61 -0.05 18.59
C LEU A 297 2.66 -1.00 19.81
N MET A 298 3.71 -1.79 19.96
CA MET A 298 3.92 -2.62 21.15
C MET A 298 4.06 -1.76 22.42
N ARG A 299 4.82 -0.66 22.36
CA ARG A 299 4.91 0.31 23.47
C ARG A 299 3.55 0.93 23.81
N LYS A 300 2.75 1.33 22.80
CA LYS A 300 1.37 1.83 23.00
C LYS A 300 0.50 0.81 23.73
N THR A 301 0.63 -0.48 23.39
CA THR A 301 -0.09 -1.58 24.04
C THR A 301 0.19 -1.68 25.54
N VAL A 302 1.45 -1.48 25.96
CA VAL A 302 1.82 -1.48 27.38
C VAL A 302 1.16 -0.30 28.10
N GLY A 303 1.18 0.90 27.51
CA GLY A 303 0.57 2.09 28.10
C GLY A 303 -0.96 2.02 28.21
N LEU A 304 -1.63 1.56 27.15
CA LEU A 304 -3.11 1.52 27.08
C LEU A 304 -3.71 0.41 27.94
N HIS A 305 -3.04 -0.74 28.06
CA HIS A 305 -3.59 -1.93 28.72
C HIS A 305 -3.01 -2.19 30.11
N ALA A 306 -2.07 -1.38 30.61
CA ALA A 306 -1.60 -1.43 31.99
C ALA A 306 -2.50 -0.67 32.98
N LEU A 307 -3.49 0.08 32.50
CA LEU A 307 -4.38 0.93 33.29
C LEU A 307 -5.79 0.32 33.55
N GLY A 308 -5.99 -0.99 33.38
CA GLY A 308 -7.30 -1.65 33.60
C GLY A 308 -7.27 -3.15 33.90
#